data_AF-A0AAC8ZQA2-F1
#
_entry.id   AF-A0AAC8ZQA2-F1
#
_cell.length_a   1.000
_cell.length_b   1.000
_cell.length_c   1.000
_cell.angle_alpha   90.00
_cell.angle_beta   90.00
_cell.angle_gamma   90.00
#
_symmetry.space_group_name_H-M   'P 1'
#
loop_
_entity.id
_entity.type
_entity.pdbx_description
1 polymer ?
#
loop_
_entity_poly.entity_id
_entity_poly.type
_entity_poly.pdbx_seq_one_letter_code
_entity_poly.pdbx_strand_id
1 'polypeptide(L)'
;MYKDSHKVIGYFSYSEEGDVFCDKDACVISGSSESLHGYIDAMLPDRETSGIVKKTRFEEIMQGISRGAAYAFDQESYTRFLPLAEKNGMSDLPALSEFEKHQPEENTPQFIRISQS
;
A
#
# COMPACT_ATOMS: atom_id res chain seq x y z
N MET A 1 -5.28 15.59 -14.43
CA MET A 1 -5.13 15.75 -12.97
C MET A 1 -6.30 15.01 -12.31
N TYR A 2 -6.04 14.06 -11.41
CA TYR A 2 -7.10 13.27 -10.79
C TYR A 2 -7.96 14.13 -9.86
N LYS A 3 -9.28 13.92 -9.86
CA LYS A 3 -10.14 14.44 -8.80
C LYS A 3 -9.70 13.74 -7.50
N ASP A 4 -9.53 14.49 -6.41
CA ASP A 4 -9.06 14.00 -5.11
C ASP A 4 -7.56 13.59 -5.05
N SER A 5 -6.72 14.12 -5.96
CA SER A 5 -5.27 13.85 -6.06
C SER A 5 -4.51 13.88 -4.72
N HIS A 6 -4.83 14.85 -3.85
CA HIS A 6 -4.11 15.06 -2.60
C HIS A 6 -4.61 14.20 -1.42
N LYS A 7 -5.63 13.37 -1.61
CA LYS A 7 -6.14 12.50 -0.54
C LYS A 7 -5.04 11.54 -0.10
N VAL A 8 -4.82 11.50 1.22
CA VAL A 8 -3.88 10.56 1.83
C VAL A 8 -4.54 9.18 1.83
N ILE A 9 -3.84 8.20 1.26
CA ILE A 9 -4.29 6.81 1.21
C ILE A 9 -3.70 6.03 2.38
N GLY A 10 -2.42 6.26 2.66
CA GLY A 10 -1.73 5.53 3.71
C GLY A 10 -0.32 6.07 3.90
N TYR A 11 0.60 5.16 4.22
CA TYR A 11 2.00 5.44 4.49
C TYR A 11 2.92 4.55 3.66
N PHE A 12 4.00 5.14 3.15
CA PHE A 12 5.18 4.44 2.66
C PHE A 12 6.28 4.48 3.71
N SER A 13 7.16 3.49 3.66
CA SER A 13 8.44 3.51 4.35
C SER A 13 9.54 3.71 3.32
N TYR A 14 10.49 4.59 3.61
CA TYR A 14 11.61 4.91 2.73
C TYR A 14 12.94 4.49 3.37
N SER A 15 13.89 4.02 2.56
CA SER A 15 15.30 3.94 2.93
C SER A 15 15.90 5.35 3.11
N GLU A 16 17.09 5.44 3.70
CA GLU A 16 17.83 6.70 3.74
C GLU A 16 18.17 7.24 2.34
N GLU A 17 18.34 6.33 1.37
CA GLU A 17 18.59 6.65 -0.03
C GLU A 17 17.32 7.11 -0.79
N GLY A 18 16.15 6.97 -0.15
CA GLY A 18 14.87 7.42 -0.69
C GLY A 18 14.10 6.35 -1.46
N ASP A 19 14.49 5.08 -1.36
CA ASP A 19 13.76 3.96 -1.97
C ASP A 19 12.56 3.55 -1.11
N VAL A 20 11.43 3.27 -1.76
CA VAL A 20 10.23 2.77 -1.07
C VAL A 20 10.43 1.31 -0.69
N PHE A 21 10.00 0.94 0.52
CA PHE A 21 9.93 -0.47 0.91
C PHE A 21 8.87 -1.22 0.10
N CYS A 22 9.30 -2.30 -0.55
CA CYS A 22 8.44 -3.16 -1.35
C CYS A 22 8.65 -4.62 -0.91
N ASP A 23 7.55 -5.36 -0.75
CA ASP A 23 7.58 -6.81 -0.55
C ASP A 23 7.55 -7.48 -1.92
N LYS A 24 8.63 -8.21 -2.23
CA LYS A 24 8.96 -8.71 -3.58
C LYS A 24 8.99 -7.57 -4.58
N ASP A 25 7.94 -7.44 -5.39
CA ASP A 25 7.81 -6.48 -6.48
C ASP A 25 6.66 -5.48 -6.26
N ALA A 26 5.96 -5.51 -5.12
CA ALA A 26 4.92 -4.54 -4.77
C ALA A 26 5.30 -3.66 -3.59
N CYS A 27 5.12 -2.35 -3.76
CA CYS A 27 5.42 -1.39 -2.72
C CYS A 27 4.28 -1.29 -1.71
N VAL A 28 4.66 -1.35 -0.43
CA VAL A 28 3.70 -1.59 0.66
C VAL A 28 3.10 -0.27 1.12
N ILE A 29 1.77 -0.22 1.16
CA ILE A 29 1.00 0.90 1.66
C ILE A 29 0.15 0.38 2.81
N SER A 30 0.33 0.98 3.98
CA SER A 30 -0.51 0.71 5.14
C SER A 30 -1.35 1.93 5.51
N GLY A 31 -2.55 1.69 6.05
CA GLY A 31 -3.44 2.72 6.54
C GLY A 31 -2.90 3.49 7.74
N SER A 32 -1.98 2.90 8.50
CA SER A 32 -1.33 3.50 9.67
C SER A 32 0.19 3.31 9.63
N SER A 33 0.94 4.21 10.29
CA SER A 33 2.39 4.08 10.42
C SER A 33 2.79 2.92 11.34
N GLU A 34 1.96 2.62 12.33
CA GLU A 34 2.21 1.55 13.30
C GLU A 34 2.08 0.17 12.64
N SER A 35 1.01 -0.04 11.87
CA SER A 35 0.81 -1.27 11.09
C SER A 35 1.91 -1.46 10.03
N LEU A 36 2.37 -0.37 9.40
CA LEU A 36 3.50 -0.43 8.47
C LEU A 36 4.80 -0.90 9.14
N HIS A 37 5.12 -0.33 10.31
CA HIS A 37 6.30 -0.74 11.07
C HIS A 37 6.20 -2.20 11.48
N GLY A 38 5.08 -2.62 12.08
CA GLY A 38 4.87 -4.00 12.48
C GLY A 38 5.03 -4.99 11.32
N TYR A 39 4.56 -4.64 10.13
CA TYR A 39 4.77 -5.46 8.94
C TYR A 39 6.24 -5.51 8.50
N ILE A 40 6.93 -4.37 8.47
CA ILE A 40 8.36 -4.32 8.10
C ILE A 40 9.21 -5.12 9.08
N ASP A 41 8.96 -4.99 10.38
CA ASP A 41 9.69 -5.69 11.43
C ASP A 41 9.48 -7.21 11.34
N ALA A 42 8.26 -7.65 11.01
CA ALA A 42 7.96 -9.06 10.77
C ALA A 42 8.65 -9.62 9.52
N MET A 43 8.76 -8.83 8.46
CA MET A 43 9.37 -9.25 7.19
C MET A 43 10.89 -9.15 7.18
N LEU A 44 11.48 -8.27 8.00
CA LEU A 44 12.92 -8.00 8.07
C LEU A 44 13.41 -7.98 9.53
N PRO A 45 13.40 -9.12 10.24
CA PRO A 45 13.70 -9.17 11.67
C PRO A 45 15.13 -8.74 12.04
N ASP A 46 16.08 -8.85 11.10
CA ASP A 46 17.49 -8.50 11.30
C ASP A 46 17.84 -7.05 10.89
N ARG A 47 16.86 -6.25 10.47
CA ARG A 47 17.11 -4.88 10.01
C ARG A 47 17.20 -3.92 11.21
N GLU A 48 18.37 -3.32 11.41
CA GLU A 48 18.52 -2.20 12.34
C GLU A 48 17.75 -0.96 11.82
N THR A 49 16.59 -0.73 12.43
CA THR A 49 15.84 0.53 12.55
C THR A 49 15.09 1.14 11.35
N SER A 50 13.81 1.40 11.64
CA SER A 50 12.93 2.49 11.22
C SER A 50 13.28 3.20 9.91
N GLY A 51 12.77 2.68 8.81
CA GLY A 51 12.66 3.46 7.58
C GLY A 51 11.89 4.77 7.82
N ILE A 52 12.14 5.78 6.99
CA ILE A 52 11.46 7.06 7.10
C ILE A 52 10.01 6.86 6.65
N VAL A 53 9.06 6.89 7.58
CA VAL A 53 7.64 6.73 7.26
C VAL A 53 7.03 8.06 6.83
N LYS A 54 6.42 8.09 5.65
CA LYS A 54 5.74 9.28 5.10
C LYS A 54 4.35 8.92 4.58
N LYS A 55 3.42 9.88 4.69
CA LYS A 55 2.10 9.78 4.07
C LYS A 55 2.25 9.67 2.55
N THR A 56 1.46 8.81 1.93
CA THR A 56 1.33 8.69 0.48
C THR A 56 -0.07 9.08 0.03
N ARG A 57 -0.14 9.79 -1.09
CA ARG A 57 -1.35 10.36 -1.67
C ARG A 57 -1.79 9.59 -2.89
N PHE A 58 -3.07 9.73 -3.22
CA PHE A 58 -3.68 9.05 -4.36
C PHE A 58 -2.92 9.31 -5.67
N GLU A 59 -2.51 10.56 -5.93
CA GLU A 59 -1.78 10.89 -7.16
C GLU A 59 -0.40 10.21 -7.27
N GLU A 60 0.31 10.03 -6.15
CA GLU A 60 1.63 9.40 -6.12
C GLU A 60 1.50 7.91 -6.49
N ILE A 61 0.49 7.25 -5.93
CA ILE A 61 0.16 5.85 -6.21
C ILE A 61 -0.28 5.68 -7.66
N MET A 62 -1.20 6.51 -8.14
CA MET A 62 -1.67 6.43 -9.53
C MET A 62 -0.55 6.69 -10.55
N GLN A 63 0.37 7.60 -10.26
CA GLN A 63 1.55 7.81 -11.09
C GLN A 63 2.44 6.56 -11.14
N GLY A 64 2.67 5.89 -10.02
CA GLY A 64 3.41 4.63 -10.00
C GLY A 64 2.70 3.52 -10.77
N ILE A 65 1.40 3.34 -10.55
CA ILE A 65 0.59 2.35 -11.29
C ILE A 65 0.68 2.61 -12.80
N SER A 66 0.59 3.87 -13.23
CA SER A 66 0.69 4.24 -14.66
C SER A 66 2.07 3.94 -15.28
N ARG A 67 3.08 3.74 -14.45
CA ARG A 67 4.45 3.36 -14.85
C ARG A 67 4.71 1.85 -14.69
N GLY A 68 3.68 1.06 -14.35
CA GLY A 68 3.79 -0.38 -14.15
C GLY A 68 4.25 -0.79 -12.75
N ALA A 69 4.29 0.13 -11.78
CA ALA A 69 4.58 -0.24 -10.39
C ALA A 69 3.42 -1.06 -9.81
N ALA A 70 3.75 -2.05 -9.00
CA ALA A 70 2.78 -2.78 -8.21
C ALA A 70 2.74 -2.23 -6.78
N TYR A 71 1.57 -2.34 -6.16
CA TYR A 71 1.33 -1.89 -4.78
C TYR A 71 0.61 -2.96 -3.99
N ALA A 72 0.95 -3.07 -2.71
CA ALA A 72 0.31 -3.93 -1.74
C ALA A 72 -0.40 -3.05 -0.70
N PHE A 73 -1.71 -3.18 -0.56
CA PHE A 73 -2.53 -2.36 0.35
C PHE A 73 -3.11 -3.22 1.47
N ASP A 74 -2.97 -2.79 2.72
CA ASP A 74 -3.78 -3.33 3.80
C ASP A 74 -5.25 -2.89 3.66
N GLN A 75 -6.13 -3.46 4.48
CA GLN A 75 -7.57 -3.18 4.40
C GLN A 75 -7.88 -1.68 4.57
N GLU A 76 -7.20 -1.00 5.49
CA GLU A 76 -7.46 0.41 5.80
C GLU A 76 -7.06 1.33 4.64
N SER A 77 -5.86 1.14 4.08
CA SER A 77 -5.39 1.90 2.92
C SER A 77 -6.18 1.55 1.65
N TYR A 78 -6.54 0.28 1.46
CA TYR A 78 -7.33 -0.15 0.31
C TYR A 78 -8.73 0.45 0.33
N THR A 79 -9.38 0.51 1.50
CA THR A 79 -10.71 1.15 1.67
C THR A 79 -10.68 2.63 1.28
N ARG A 80 -9.54 3.32 1.47
CA ARG A 80 -9.36 4.71 1.06
C ARG A 80 -9.05 4.83 -0.44
N PHE A 81 -8.29 3.88 -0.98
CA PHE A 81 -7.85 3.87 -2.39
C PHE A 81 -8.97 3.50 -3.35
N LEU A 82 -9.66 2.38 -3.10
CA LEU A 82 -10.62 1.76 -4.02
C LEU A 82 -11.67 2.74 -4.58
N PRO A 83 -12.45 3.49 -3.76
CA PRO A 83 -13.48 4.38 -4.31
C PRO A 83 -12.91 5.52 -5.15
N LEU A 84 -11.65 5.93 -4.90
CA LEU A 84 -10.98 6.94 -5.70
C LEU A 84 -10.48 6.34 -7.02
N ALA A 85 -9.95 5.12 -6.99
CA ALA A 85 -9.48 4.40 -8.16
C ALA A 85 -10.64 4.10 -9.14
N GLU A 86 -11.76 3.58 -8.63
CA GLU A 86 -12.98 3.31 -9.41
C GLU A 86 -13.52 4.56 -10.09
N LYS A 87 -13.60 5.67 -9.34
CA LYS A 87 -14.03 6.98 -9.86
C LYS A 87 -13.11 7.52 -10.97
N ASN A 88 -11.86 7.07 -11.01
CA ASN A 88 -10.88 7.42 -12.04
C ASN A 88 -10.72 6.33 -13.11
N GLY A 89 -11.66 5.38 -13.19
CA GLY A 89 -11.78 4.44 -14.31
C GLY A 89 -11.09 3.08 -14.13
N MET A 90 -10.56 2.77 -12.94
CA MET A 90 -10.05 1.43 -12.64
C MET A 90 -11.21 0.51 -12.26
N SER A 91 -11.63 -0.36 -13.18
CA SER A 91 -12.80 -1.24 -13.01
C SER A 91 -12.48 -2.70 -12.68
N ASP A 92 -11.22 -3.11 -12.79
CA ASP A 92 -10.77 -4.49 -12.56
C ASP A 92 -9.96 -4.60 -11.27
N LEU A 93 -10.51 -4.06 -10.18
CA LEU A 93 -9.89 -4.06 -8.86
C LEU A 93 -10.52 -5.12 -7.95
N PRO A 94 -9.73 -5.80 -7.10
CA PRO A 94 -10.26 -6.75 -6.13
C PRO A 94 -11.34 -6.13 -5.21
N ALA A 95 -12.37 -6.89 -4.87
CA ALA A 95 -13.39 -6.42 -3.94
C ALA A 95 -12.85 -6.32 -2.49
N LEU A 96 -13.44 -5.47 -1.66
CA LEU A 96 -13.09 -5.40 -0.22
C LEU A 96 -13.32 -6.73 0.51
N SER A 97 -14.24 -7.57 0.03
CA SER A 97 -14.50 -8.90 0.60
C SER A 97 -13.33 -9.88 0.43
N GLU A 98 -12.32 -9.57 -0.39
CA GLU A 98 -11.11 -10.41 -0.49
C GLU A 98 -10.32 -10.46 0.84
N PHE A 99 -10.40 -9.41 1.67
CA PHE A 99 -9.83 -9.40 3.03
C PHE A 99 -10.56 -10.35 3.99
N GLU A 100 -11.79 -10.77 3.67
CA GLU A 100 -12.58 -11.67 4.52
C GLU A 100 -12.33 -13.15 4.18
N LYS A 101 -11.76 -13.44 3.00
CA LYS A 101 -11.55 -14.81 2.52
C LYS A 101 -10.38 -15.53 3.18
N HIS A 102 -9.48 -14.77 3.80
CA HIS A 102 -8.31 -15.31 4.48
C HIS A 102 -8.46 -15.02 5.98
N GLN A 103 -8.21 -16.01 6.83
CA GLN A 103 -7.93 -15.73 8.24
C GLN A 103 -6.48 -15.28 8.31
N PRO A 104 -6.15 -14.12 8.92
CA PRO A 104 -4.76 -13.75 9.08
C PRO A 104 -4.07 -14.84 9.92
N GLU A 105 -2.98 -15.40 9.41
CA GLU A 105 -2.02 -16.09 10.27
C GLU A 105 -1.60 -15.09 11.34
N GLU A 106 -1.67 -15.48 12.62
CA GLU A 106 -1.65 -14.57 13.77
C GLU A 106 -0.70 -13.39 13.58
N ASN A 107 -1.24 -12.18 13.70
CA ASN A 107 -0.55 -10.88 13.65
C ASN A 107 0.10 -10.46 12.32
N THR A 108 -0.11 -11.18 11.21
CA THR A 108 0.34 -10.70 9.88
C THR A 108 -0.79 -9.93 9.19
N PRO A 109 -0.63 -8.62 8.92
CA PRO A 109 -1.63 -7.87 8.17
C PRO A 109 -1.79 -8.45 6.76
N GLN A 110 -3.02 -8.62 6.32
CA GLN A 110 -3.31 -9.04 4.95
C GLN A 110 -3.18 -7.86 4.00
N PHE A 111 -2.60 -8.11 2.83
CA PHE A 111 -2.45 -7.11 1.79
C PHE A 111 -3.07 -7.59 0.48
N ILE A 112 -3.79 -6.69 -0.19
CA ILE A 112 -4.23 -6.85 -1.57
C ILE A 112 -3.19 -6.25 -2.50
N ARG A 113 -2.77 -7.04 -3.49
CA ARG A 113 -1.87 -6.61 -4.55
C ARG A 113 -2.64 -5.99 -5.72
N ILE A 114 -2.16 -4.85 -6.22
CA ILE A 114 -2.60 -4.23 -7.47
C ILE A 114 -1.37 -4.03 -8.36
N SER A 115 -1.48 -4.43 -9.63
CA SER A 115 -0.50 -4.18 -10.70
C SER A 115 -1.23 -4.03 -12.03
N GLN A 116 -0.69 -3.24 -12.96
CA GLN A 116 -1.19 -3.27 -14.35
C GLN A 116 -0.61 -4.49 -15.06
N SER A 117 -1.49 -5.25 -15.71
CA SER A 117 -1.19 -6.41 -16.56
C SER A 117 -0.87 -6.01 -18.00
#